data_AF-A0A8D8FYY3-F1
#
_entry.id   AF-A0A8D8FYY3-F1
#
_cell.length_a   1.000
_cell.length_b   1.000
_cell.length_c   1.000
_cell.angle_alpha   90.00
_cell.angle_beta   90.00
_cell.angle_gamma   90.00
#
_symmetry.space_group_name_H-M   'P 1'
#
loop_
_entity.id
_entity.type
_entity.pdbx_description
1 polymer ?
#
loop_
_entity_poly.entity_id
_entity_poly.type
_entity_poly.pdbx_seq_one_letter_code
_entity_poly.pdbx_strand_id
1 'polypeptide(L)'
;LIMDVVLILFRRRMNAVKPDPERQFLMASWEASLKVMADTGFLNKIVRYQADLINAETVDLMIPYFKYPLYTFEAAKAACGNVAGLLQWTKAMAQFYDVNKDVLPLKANLARQQN
;
A
#
# COMPACT_ATOMS: atom_id res chain seq x y z
N LEU A 1 -4.32 -10.02 -0.99
CA LEU A 1 -2.92 -9.58 -0.82
C LEU A 1 -2.70 -8.16 -1.32
N ILE A 2 -2.73 -7.85 -2.63
CA ILE A 2 -2.62 -6.45 -3.11
C ILE A 2 -3.70 -5.55 -2.50
N MET A 3 -4.94 -6.03 -2.46
CA MET A 3 -6.04 -5.30 -1.83
C MET A 3 -5.89 -5.17 -0.31
N ASP A 4 -5.16 -6.07 0.37
CA ASP A 4 -4.90 -5.92 1.81
C ASP A 4 -3.95 -4.74 2.06
N VAL A 5 -2.95 -4.57 1.19
CA VAL A 5 -2.08 -3.39 1.20
C VAL A 5 -2.86 -2.10 0.93
N VAL A 6 -3.84 -2.14 0.01
CA VAL A 6 -4.77 -1.03 -0.19
C VAL A 6 -5.56 -0.73 1.09
N LEU A 7 -6.08 -1.75 1.78
CA LEU A 7 -6.79 -1.56 3.05
C LEU A 7 -5.91 -0.91 4.13
N ILE A 8 -4.63 -1.33 4.22
CA ILE A 8 -3.64 -0.73 5.13
C ILE A 8 -3.46 0.77 4.82
N LEU A 9 -3.22 1.13 3.55
CA LEU A 9 -3.04 2.52 3.13
C LEU A 9 -4.28 3.38 3.43
N PHE A 10 -5.49 2.85 3.20
CA PHE A 10 -6.73 3.54 3.54
C PHE A 10 -7.12 3.46 5.02
N ARG A 11 -6.26 2.90 5.89
CA ARG A 11 -6.51 2.69 7.33
C ARG A 11 -7.86 2.03 7.60
N ARG A 12 -8.24 1.09 6.74
CA ARG A 12 -9.49 0.31 6.85
C ARG A 12 -9.28 -0.88 7.75
N ARG A 13 -10.34 -1.26 8.47
CA ARG A 13 -10.33 -2.45 9.32
C ARG A 13 -10.14 -3.70 8.46
N MET A 14 -9.10 -4.47 8.77
CA MET A 14 -8.85 -5.79 8.18
C MET A 14 -9.43 -6.89 9.06
N ASN A 15 -9.51 -8.10 8.49
CA ASN A 15 -9.87 -9.29 9.25
C ASN A 15 -8.76 -9.64 10.26
N ALA A 16 -9.12 -10.39 11.29
CA ALA A 16 -8.14 -10.94 12.22
C ALA A 16 -7.12 -11.79 11.44
N VAL A 17 -5.84 -11.64 11.80
CA VAL A 17 -4.73 -12.36 11.17
C VAL A 17 -4.93 -13.86 11.37
N LYS A 18 -4.99 -14.59 10.26
CA LYS A 18 -5.07 -16.05 10.25
C LYS A 18 -4.04 -16.59 9.25
N PRO A 19 -3.30 -17.66 9.59
CA PRO A 19 -2.40 -18.28 8.64
C PRO A 19 -3.18 -18.94 7.51
N ASP A 20 -2.64 -18.86 6.29
CA ASP A 20 -3.08 -19.57 5.10
C ASP A 20 -2.11 -20.73 4.84
N PRO A 21 -2.48 -21.99 5.15
CA PRO A 21 -1.60 -23.15 4.97
C PRO A 21 -1.24 -23.44 3.51
N GLU A 22 -2.09 -23.06 2.56
CA GLU A 22 -1.85 -23.31 1.13
C GLU A 22 -0.82 -22.31 0.59
N ARG A 23 -0.97 -21.05 0.98
CA ARG A 23 -0.12 -19.95 0.50
C ARG A 23 1.13 -19.72 1.35
N GLN A 24 1.23 -20.41 2.49
CA GLN A 24 2.28 -20.21 3.50
C GLN A 24 2.42 -18.72 3.88
N PHE A 25 1.27 -18.05 4.02
CA PHE A 25 1.18 -16.62 4.30
C PHE A 25 -0.05 -16.31 5.18
N LEU A 26 -0.61 -15.11 5.09
CA LEU A 26 -1.83 -14.67 5.76
C LEU A 26 -3.05 -14.85 4.86
N MET A 27 -4.18 -15.22 5.46
CA MET A 27 -5.48 -15.19 4.81
C MET A 27 -5.81 -13.76 4.36
N ALA A 28 -6.24 -13.61 3.11
CA ALA A 28 -6.64 -12.31 2.58
C ALA A 28 -7.92 -11.77 3.23
N SER A 29 -8.02 -10.45 3.41
CA SER A 29 -9.22 -9.78 3.90
C SER A 29 -10.23 -9.57 2.77
N TRP A 30 -10.75 -10.68 2.22
CA TRP A 30 -11.59 -10.68 1.02
C TRP A 30 -12.86 -9.83 1.17
N GLU A 31 -13.59 -9.98 2.27
CA GLU A 31 -14.84 -9.24 2.51
C GLU A 31 -14.61 -7.72 2.56
N ALA A 32 -13.56 -7.27 3.26
CA ALA A 32 -13.20 -5.85 3.30
C ALA A 32 -12.70 -5.35 1.93
N SER A 33 -11.95 -6.17 1.21
CA SER A 33 -11.45 -5.85 -0.13
C SER A 33 -12.61 -5.67 -1.13
N LEU A 34 -13.60 -6.56 -1.10
CA LEU A 34 -14.80 -6.46 -1.94
C LEU A 34 -15.57 -5.15 -1.70
N LYS A 35 -15.70 -4.73 -0.43
CA LYS A 35 -16.35 -3.46 -0.09
C LYS A 35 -15.64 -2.24 -0.68
N VAL A 36 -14.30 -2.27 -0.73
CA VAL A 36 -13.51 -1.21 -1.37
C VAL A 36 -13.63 -1.27 -2.89
N MET A 37 -13.65 -2.45 -3.50
CA MET A 37 -13.79 -2.57 -4.96
C MET A 37 -15.19 -2.23 -5.46
N ALA A 38 -16.23 -2.44 -4.64
CA ALA A 38 -17.61 -2.05 -4.95
C ALA A 38 -17.84 -0.54 -4.83
N ASP A 39 -16.92 0.20 -4.22
CA ASP A 39 -17.01 1.65 -4.08
C ASP A 39 -16.73 2.35 -5.42
N THR A 40 -17.76 2.93 -6.02
CA THR A 40 -17.66 3.66 -7.30
C THR A 40 -16.72 4.87 -7.22
N GLY A 41 -16.47 5.40 -6.02
CA GLY A 41 -15.52 6.48 -5.77
C GLY A 41 -14.08 6.03 -5.53
N PHE A 42 -13.78 4.72 -5.58
CA PHE A 42 -12.47 4.18 -5.22
C PHE A 42 -11.31 4.79 -6.04
N LEU A 43 -11.46 4.86 -7.37
CA LEU A 43 -10.41 5.44 -8.23
C LEU A 43 -10.15 6.91 -7.92
N ASN A 44 -11.21 7.68 -7.62
CA ASN A 44 -11.06 9.08 -7.21
C ASN A 44 -10.28 9.19 -5.89
N LYS A 45 -10.55 8.29 -4.94
CA LYS A 45 -9.81 8.23 -3.66
C LYS A 45 -8.34 7.88 -3.84
N ILE A 46 -7.99 7.03 -4.80
CA ILE A 46 -6.60 6.74 -5.17
C ILE A 46 -5.91 8.01 -5.70
N VAL A 47 -6.56 8.71 -6.64
CA VAL A 47 -5.99 9.91 -7.26
C VAL A 47 -5.80 11.04 -6.24
N ARG A 48 -6.70 11.16 -5.26
CA ARG A 48 -6.65 12.18 -4.20
C ARG A 48 -5.95 11.72 -2.92
N TYR A 49 -5.28 10.56 -2.95
CA TYR A 49 -4.68 9.98 -1.75
C TYR A 49 -3.54 10.87 -1.22
N GLN A 50 -3.61 11.21 0.08
CA GLN A 50 -2.62 12.06 0.74
C GLN A 50 -1.44 11.21 1.23
N ALA A 51 -0.45 10.99 0.37
CA ALA A 51 0.70 10.14 0.66
C ALA A 51 1.58 10.64 1.82
N ASP A 52 1.53 11.94 2.15
CA ASP A 52 2.24 12.52 3.30
C ASP A 52 1.73 12.00 4.66
N LEU A 53 0.54 11.39 4.70
CA LEU A 53 -0.01 10.76 5.91
C LEU A 53 0.53 9.35 6.16
N ILE A 54 1.35 8.79 5.26
CA ILE A 54 2.00 7.50 5.46
C ILE A 54 3.08 7.68 6.54
N ASN A 55 3.11 6.76 7.50
CA ASN A 55 4.13 6.70 8.55
C ASN A 55 4.89 5.36 8.49
N ALA A 56 5.94 5.23 9.31
CA ALA A 56 6.77 4.03 9.39
C ALA A 56 5.94 2.77 9.66
N GLU A 57 5.02 2.84 10.63
CA GLU A 57 4.15 1.71 10.99
C GLU A 57 3.28 1.24 9.81
N THR A 58 2.76 2.17 9.01
CA THR A 58 1.99 1.84 7.80
C THR A 58 2.86 1.05 6.84
N VAL A 59 4.10 1.49 6.60
CA VAL A 59 5.05 0.79 5.73
C VAL A 59 5.45 -0.57 6.30
N ASP A 60 5.72 -0.66 7.61
CA ASP A 60 6.07 -1.90 8.30
C ASP A 60 4.99 -2.98 8.12
N LEU A 61 3.71 -2.59 8.20
CA LEU A 61 2.58 -3.48 7.93
C LEU A 61 2.54 -3.98 6.47
N MET A 62 3.11 -3.24 5.52
CA MET A 62 3.14 -3.59 4.10
C MET A 62 4.32 -4.52 3.75
N ILE A 63 5.43 -4.46 4.50
CA ILE A 63 6.67 -5.21 4.22
C ILE A 63 6.42 -6.72 4.01
N PRO A 64 5.63 -7.44 4.83
CA PRO A 64 5.38 -8.87 4.62
C PRO A 64 4.72 -9.16 3.27
N TYR A 65 3.83 -8.28 2.81
CA TYR A 65 3.17 -8.43 1.51
C TYR A 65 4.16 -8.21 0.37
N PHE A 66 5.05 -7.23 0.47
CA PHE A 66 6.06 -6.97 -0.57
C PHE A 66 7.10 -8.08 -0.68
N LYS A 67 7.39 -8.78 0.41
CA LYS A 67 8.26 -9.96 0.44
C LYS A 67 7.56 -11.24 -0.07
N TYR A 68 6.24 -11.22 -0.27
CA TYR A 68 5.51 -12.38 -0.76
C TYR A 68 5.89 -12.66 -2.23
N PRO A 69 6.27 -13.90 -2.60
CA PRO A 69 6.82 -14.20 -3.94
C PRO A 69 5.90 -13.85 -5.12
N LEU A 70 4.58 -13.88 -4.93
CA LEU A 70 3.62 -13.52 -5.97
C LEU A 70 3.20 -12.05 -5.93
N TYR A 71 3.81 -11.23 -5.07
CA TYR A 71 3.65 -9.77 -5.07
C TYR A 71 4.53 -9.10 -6.14
N THR A 72 4.40 -9.60 -7.37
CA THR A 72 5.16 -9.16 -8.53
C THR A 72 4.23 -8.62 -9.59
N PHE A 73 4.76 -7.72 -10.43
CA PHE A 73 3.99 -7.15 -11.53
C PHE A 73 3.55 -8.24 -12.52
N GLU A 74 4.42 -9.20 -12.83
CA GLU A 74 4.15 -10.37 -13.68
C GLU A 74 2.92 -11.16 -13.19
N ALA A 75 2.93 -11.57 -11.92
CA ALA A 75 1.86 -12.36 -11.33
C ALA A 75 0.54 -11.57 -11.25
N ALA A 76 0.62 -10.27 -10.91
CA ALA A 76 -0.56 -9.41 -10.89
C ALA A 76 -1.16 -9.21 -12.28
N LYS A 77 -0.33 -9.00 -13.30
CA LYS A 77 -0.76 -8.83 -14.69
C LYS A 77 -1.38 -10.10 -15.25
N ALA A 78 -0.81 -11.27 -14.93
CA ALA A 78 -1.36 -12.56 -15.32
C ALA A 78 -2.76 -12.81 -14.71
N ALA A 79 -3.02 -12.30 -13.50
CA ALA A 79 -4.34 -12.39 -12.87
C ALA A 79 -5.33 -11.35 -13.43
N CYS A 80 -4.96 -10.06 -13.45
CA CYS A 80 -5.77 -8.98 -14.00
C CYS A 80 -4.93 -7.73 -14.26
N GLY A 81 -4.96 -7.20 -15.49
CA GLY A 81 -4.21 -5.99 -15.86
C GLY A 81 -4.46 -4.78 -14.96
N ASN A 82 -5.71 -4.57 -14.52
CA ASN A 82 -6.08 -3.47 -13.61
C ASN A 82 -5.45 -3.63 -12.22
N VAL A 83 -5.28 -4.87 -11.74
CA VAL A 83 -4.67 -5.18 -10.45
C VAL A 83 -3.15 -4.95 -10.48
N ALA A 84 -2.51 -5.11 -11.64
CA ALA A 84 -1.10 -4.80 -11.82
C ALA A 84 -0.78 -3.30 -11.64
N GLY A 85 -1.70 -2.42 -12.05
CA GLY A 85 -1.62 -0.99 -11.77
C GLY A 85 -1.69 -0.68 -10.26
N LEU A 86 -2.62 -1.32 -9.55
CA LEU A 86 -2.75 -1.17 -8.09
C LEU A 86 -1.50 -1.66 -7.35
N LEU A 87 -0.91 -2.78 -7.76
CA LEU A 87 0.35 -3.25 -7.17
C LEU A 87 1.46 -2.21 -7.30
N GLN A 88 1.64 -1.62 -8.48
CA GLN A 88 2.65 -0.58 -8.67
C GLN A 88 2.37 0.64 -7.80
N TRP A 89 1.10 1.07 -7.75
CA TRP A 89 0.70 2.18 -6.89
C TRP A 89 1.04 1.92 -5.41
N THR A 90 0.75 0.72 -4.88
CA THR A 90 1.11 0.39 -3.49
C THR A 90 2.61 0.44 -3.22
N LYS A 91 3.45 -0.03 -4.15
CA LYS A 91 4.92 0.05 -4.02
C LYS A 91 5.38 1.51 -4.07
N ALA A 92 4.82 2.31 -4.97
CA ALA A 92 5.13 3.73 -5.08
C ALA A 92 4.77 4.51 -3.81
N MET A 93 3.68 4.16 -3.12
CA MET A 93 3.31 4.79 -1.85
C MET A 93 4.33 4.53 -0.73
N ALA A 94 4.85 3.30 -0.61
CA ALA A 94 5.92 3.00 0.35
C ALA A 94 7.23 3.71 -0.01
N GLN A 95 7.61 3.69 -1.29
CA GLN A 95 8.80 4.41 -1.77
C GLN A 95 8.69 5.93 -1.54
N PHE A 96 7.50 6.51 -1.71
CA PHE A 96 7.25 7.91 -1.43
C PHE A 96 7.58 8.24 0.03
N TYR A 97 7.14 7.41 0.99
CA TYR A 97 7.48 7.58 2.39
C TYR A 97 9.00 7.51 2.63
N ASP A 98 9.67 6.50 2.05
CA ASP A 98 11.11 6.31 2.23
C ASP A 98 11.94 7.50 1.71
N VAL A 99 11.51 8.14 0.63
CA VAL A 99 12.15 9.35 0.12
C VAL A 99 11.78 10.57 0.97
N ASN A 100 10.50 10.73 1.33
CA ASN A 100 10.00 11.92 2.01
C ASN A 100 10.54 12.06 3.45
N LYS A 101 10.73 10.94 4.16
CA LYS A 101 11.33 10.92 5.51
C LYS A 101 12.74 11.53 5.53
N ASP A 102 13.51 11.37 4.44
CA ASP A 102 14.87 11.89 4.33
C ASP A 102 14.89 13.31 3.72
N VAL A 103 13.89 13.65 2.92
CA VAL A 103 13.77 14.96 2.24
C VAL A 103 13.20 16.06 3.14
N LEU A 104 12.25 15.77 4.03
CA LEU A 104 11.67 16.77 4.93
C LEU A 104 12.71 17.47 5.83
N PRO A 105 13.65 16.73 6.48
CA PRO A 105 14.73 17.34 7.23
C PRO A 105 15.63 18.24 6.38
N LEU A 106 15.92 17.84 5.14
CA LEU A 106 16.74 18.62 4.20
C LEU A 106 16.07 19.94 3.80
N LYS A 107 14.76 19.90 3.51
CA LYS A 107 13.96 21.11 3.21
C LYS A 107 13.90 22.07 4.40
N ALA A 108 13.71 21.56 5.61
CA ALA A 108 13.72 22.36 6.83
C ALA A 108 15.09 23.00 7.09
N ASN A 109 16.19 22.29 6.81
CA ASN A 109 17.54 22.83 6.92
C ASN A 109 17.81 23.96 5.92
N LEU A 110 17.38 23.81 4.67
CA LEU A 110 17.48 24.85 3.64
C LEU A 110 16.71 26.12 4.04
N ALA A 111 15.48 25.98 4.54
CA ALA A 111 14.69 27.12 5.00
C ALA A 111 15.34 27.88 6.18
N ARG A 112 16.07 27.19 7.05
CA ARG A 112 16.83 27.80 8.15
C ARG A 112 18.11 28.51 7.71
N GLN A 113 18.70 28.12 6.58
CA GLN A 113 19.93 28.73 6.05
C GLN A 113 19.66 29.96 5.17
N GLN A 114 18.41 30.14 4.73
CA GLN A 114 17.98 31.28 3.91
C GLN A 114 17.36 32.43 4.73
N ASN A 115 17.23 32.25 6.06
CA ASN A 115 16.88 33.29 7.04
C ASN A 115 18.13 33.69 7.84
#